data_AF-A0AAD5Q1X8-F1
#
_entry.id   AF-A0AAD5Q1X8-F1
#
_cell.length_a   1.000
_cell.length_b   1.000
_cell.length_c   1.000
_cell.angle_alpha   90.00
_cell.angle_beta   90.00
_cell.angle_gamma   90.00
#
_symmetry.space_group_name_H-M   'P 1'
#
loop_
_entity.id
_entity.type
_entity.pdbx_description
1 polymer ?
#
loop_
_entity_poly.entity_id
_entity_poly.type
_entity_poly.pdbx_seq_one_letter_code
_entity_poly.pdbx_strand_id
1 'polypeptide(L)'
;MALDSPWEYLVTLHEDVKKSGDRRVADWFLVRSPLPVIGIFISYMLLVSYGPRFMEKRPAFTLKYLMLIYNTFQVGLSAYMFYEFLVTAILSRYNLTCQPVDTSMDPLALRMASVCWFFYFSKIIDMIDTVFFVLRKKNNQLTFLHIFHHSTMIFNWWLGVKYVPGGQSFFCAMLNSLVHVVMYSYYLLSSLGAWIQPYLWWKRYLTQFQIVQFVLIVIHISVGHYNNCDFPSALGYMLALYCLTLLVFFSNFYIQAYIRRSKKQL
;
A
#
# COMPACT_ATOMS: atom_id res chain seq x y z
N MET A 1 11.18 -28.48 -31.60
CA MET A 1 10.71 -27.42 -30.70
C MET A 1 9.24 -27.70 -30.47
N ALA A 2 8.92 -28.51 -29.46
CA ALA A 2 7.56 -28.95 -29.21
C ALA A 2 6.76 -27.80 -28.60
N LEU A 3 5.52 -27.66 -29.04
CA LEU A 3 4.53 -26.73 -28.51
C LEU A 3 4.25 -27.11 -27.06
N ASP A 4 4.80 -26.37 -26.09
CA ASP A 4 4.38 -26.49 -24.69
C ASP A 4 2.87 -26.22 -24.63
N SER A 5 2.12 -27.16 -24.07
CA SER A 5 0.71 -26.90 -23.80
C SER A 5 0.61 -25.67 -22.86
N PRO A 6 -0.42 -24.82 -22.98
CA PRO A 6 -0.58 -23.69 -22.06
C PRO A 6 -0.53 -24.09 -20.58
N TRP A 7 -0.93 -25.33 -20.28
CA TRP A 7 -0.84 -25.93 -18.97
C TRP A 7 0.61 -26.18 -18.52
N GLU A 8 1.45 -26.79 -19.35
CA GLU A 8 2.86 -27.02 -19.03
C GLU A 8 3.63 -25.72 -18.85
N TYR A 9 3.35 -24.70 -19.67
CA TYR A 9 3.91 -23.35 -19.50
C TYR A 9 3.51 -22.71 -18.17
N LEU A 10 2.24 -22.86 -17.75
CA LEU A 10 1.78 -22.34 -16.46
C LEU A 10 2.44 -23.08 -15.28
N VAL A 11 2.65 -24.39 -15.41
CA VAL A 11 3.31 -25.20 -14.37
C VAL A 11 4.80 -24.83 -14.26
N THR A 12 5.51 -24.67 -15.37
CA THR A 12 6.91 -24.21 -15.35
C THR A 12 7.04 -22.80 -14.82
N LEU A 13 6.21 -21.86 -15.29
CA LEU A 13 6.18 -20.50 -14.75
C LEU A 13 5.90 -20.48 -13.25
N HIS A 14 4.97 -21.33 -12.77
CA HIS A 14 4.67 -21.43 -11.35
C HIS A 14 5.87 -21.93 -10.54
N GLU A 15 6.55 -22.98 -11.01
CA GLU A 15 7.74 -23.53 -10.34
C GLU A 15 8.94 -22.57 -10.41
N ASP A 16 9.09 -21.83 -11.51
CA ASP A 16 10.11 -20.80 -11.64
C ASP A 16 9.85 -19.63 -10.70
N VAL A 17 8.61 -19.15 -10.57
CA VAL A 17 8.23 -18.10 -9.60
C VAL A 17 8.39 -18.57 -8.14
N LYS A 18 8.18 -19.86 -7.89
CA LYS A 18 8.36 -20.44 -6.56
C LYS A 18 9.83 -20.53 -6.17
N LYS A 19 10.69 -20.95 -7.11
CA LYS A 19 12.15 -21.08 -6.94
C LYS A 19 12.90 -19.75 -7.03
N SER A 20 12.40 -18.81 -7.82
CA SER A 20 12.94 -17.45 -7.94
C SER A 20 12.38 -16.55 -6.85
N GLY A 21 13.27 -15.91 -6.10
CA GLY A 21 12.90 -15.05 -4.98
C GLY A 21 13.84 -15.23 -3.79
N ASP A 22 13.72 -14.33 -2.84
CA ASP A 22 14.53 -14.33 -1.63
C ASP A 22 14.18 -15.55 -0.76
N ARG A 23 15.20 -16.38 -0.48
CA ARG A 23 15.04 -17.63 0.27
C ARG A 23 14.54 -17.39 1.69
N ARG A 24 14.78 -16.20 2.26
CA ARG A 24 14.44 -15.84 3.65
C ARG A 24 12.94 -15.74 3.87
N VAL A 25 12.19 -15.38 2.83
CA VAL A 25 10.73 -15.13 2.89
C VAL A 25 9.92 -16.20 2.17
N ALA A 26 10.57 -17.24 1.64
CA ALA A 26 9.95 -18.21 0.73
C ALA A 26 8.74 -18.93 1.36
N ASP A 27 8.81 -19.21 2.66
CA ASP A 27 7.76 -19.91 3.41
C ASP A 27 6.85 -18.96 4.21
N TRP A 28 7.00 -17.65 4.03
CA TRP A 28 6.16 -16.68 4.74
C TRP A 28 4.75 -16.65 4.17
N PHE A 29 3.80 -16.37 5.05
CA PHE A 29 2.38 -16.37 4.73
C PHE A 29 2.07 -15.43 3.55
N LEU A 30 1.35 -15.95 2.54
CA LEU A 30 0.98 -15.27 1.29
C LEU A 30 2.15 -14.85 0.36
N VAL A 31 3.40 -15.21 0.65
CA VAL A 31 4.56 -14.91 -0.21
C VAL A 31 4.92 -16.08 -1.13
N ARG A 32 4.70 -17.31 -0.68
CA ARG A 32 5.14 -18.54 -1.36
C ARG A 32 4.74 -18.62 -2.84
N SER A 33 3.51 -18.22 -3.15
CA SER A 33 2.90 -18.33 -4.48
C SER A 33 2.10 -17.05 -4.79
N PRO A 34 1.96 -16.65 -6.06
CA PRO A 34 1.09 -15.54 -6.44
C PRO A 34 -0.41 -15.91 -6.39
N LEU A 35 -0.76 -17.21 -6.37
CA LEU A 35 -2.15 -17.67 -6.45
C LEU A 35 -3.06 -17.11 -5.34
N PRO A 36 -2.65 -17.08 -4.04
CA PRO A 36 -3.46 -16.46 -3.00
C PRO A 36 -3.71 -14.96 -3.26
N VAL A 37 -2.71 -14.24 -3.78
CA VAL A 37 -2.83 -12.80 -4.08
C VAL A 37 -3.80 -12.56 -5.23
N ILE A 38 -3.73 -13.39 -6.27
CA ILE A 38 -4.70 -13.37 -7.38
C ILE A 38 -6.11 -13.66 -6.87
N GLY A 39 -6.28 -14.64 -5.97
CA GLY A 39 -7.56 -14.94 -5.34
C GLY A 39 -8.13 -13.75 -4.55
N ILE A 40 -7.29 -13.10 -3.74
CA ILE A 40 -7.65 -11.87 -3.00
C ILE A 40 -8.06 -10.76 -3.97
N PHE A 41 -7.30 -10.52 -5.03
CA PHE A 41 -7.62 -9.52 -6.04
C PHE A 41 -8.98 -9.79 -6.71
N ILE A 42 -9.22 -11.03 -7.15
CA ILE A 42 -10.51 -11.40 -7.77
C ILE A 42 -11.65 -11.18 -6.79
N SER A 43 -11.49 -11.64 -5.54
CA SER A 43 -12.52 -11.45 -4.49
C SER A 43 -12.83 -9.97 -4.25
N TYR A 44 -11.82 -9.11 -4.29
CA TYR A 44 -11.95 -7.67 -4.15
C TYR A 44 -12.66 -7.02 -5.34
N MET A 45 -12.32 -7.43 -6.56
CA MET A 45 -13.00 -6.94 -7.77
C MET A 45 -14.48 -7.35 -7.78
N LEU A 46 -14.79 -8.57 -7.32
CA LEU A 46 -16.16 -9.04 -7.15
C LEU A 46 -16.89 -8.20 -6.08
N LEU A 47 -16.26 -7.92 -4.94
CA LEU A 47 -16.82 -7.07 -3.89
C LEU A 47 -17.14 -5.66 -4.41
N VAL A 48 -16.21 -5.02 -5.11
CA VAL A 48 -16.39 -3.66 -5.66
C VAL A 48 -17.50 -3.64 -6.71
N SER A 49 -17.60 -4.67 -7.55
CA SER A 49 -18.56 -4.72 -8.67
C SER A 49 -19.97 -5.13 -8.23
N TYR A 50 -20.08 -6.18 -7.42
CA TYR A 50 -21.36 -6.76 -7.02
C TYR A 50 -21.84 -6.28 -5.65
N GLY A 51 -20.95 -5.85 -4.77
CA GLY A 51 -21.28 -5.37 -3.42
C GLY A 51 -22.27 -4.21 -3.40
N PRO A 52 -22.09 -3.13 -4.20
CA PRO A 52 -23.06 -2.04 -4.26
C PRO A 52 -24.44 -2.48 -4.74
N ARG A 53 -24.51 -3.39 -5.72
CA ARG A 53 -25.77 -3.98 -6.23
C ARG A 53 -26.46 -4.83 -5.17
N PHE A 54 -25.69 -5.64 -4.45
CA PHE A 54 -26.19 -6.44 -3.34
C PHE A 54 -26.77 -5.58 -2.20
N MET A 55 -26.13 -4.45 -1.93
CA MET A 55 -26.56 -3.51 -0.91
C MET A 55 -27.73 -2.61 -1.34
N GLU A 56 -28.04 -2.50 -2.64
CA GLU A 56 -29.07 -1.60 -3.16
C GLU A 56 -30.40 -1.75 -2.42
N LYS A 57 -30.87 -3.00 -2.27
CA LYS A 57 -32.14 -3.36 -1.61
C LYS A 57 -32.06 -3.49 -0.08
N ARG A 58 -30.91 -3.17 0.54
CA ARG A 58 -30.66 -3.31 1.99
C ARG A 58 -30.45 -1.96 2.66
N PRO A 59 -30.79 -1.78 3.95
CA PRO A 59 -30.39 -0.58 4.68
C PRO A 59 -28.86 -0.52 4.85
N ALA A 60 -28.31 0.70 5.00
CA ALA A 60 -26.89 0.87 5.28
C ALA A 60 -26.56 0.38 6.70
N PHE A 61 -25.48 -0.37 6.86
CA PHE A 61 -25.08 -0.91 8.16
C PHE A 61 -24.45 0.15 9.07
N THR A 62 -24.74 0.08 10.37
CA THR A 62 -24.18 0.93 11.43
C THR A 62 -22.93 0.31 12.05
N LEU A 63 -21.81 0.37 11.33
CA LEU A 63 -20.55 -0.30 11.72
C LEU A 63 -19.63 0.55 12.61
N LYS A 64 -20.18 1.42 13.47
CA LYS A 64 -19.40 2.43 14.21
C LYS A 64 -18.29 1.81 15.07
N TYR A 65 -18.63 0.85 15.94
CA TYR A 65 -17.66 0.23 16.84
C TYR A 65 -16.62 -0.60 16.08
N LEU A 66 -17.05 -1.32 15.04
CA LEU A 66 -16.14 -2.11 14.21
C LEU A 66 -15.12 -1.20 13.50
N MET A 67 -15.55 -0.07 12.95
CA MET A 67 -14.66 0.93 12.37
C MET A 67 -13.73 1.56 13.41
N LEU A 68 -14.20 1.79 14.64
CA LEU A 68 -13.36 2.33 15.71
C LEU A 68 -12.21 1.39 16.05
N ILE A 69 -12.53 0.10 16.25
CA ILE A 69 -11.54 -0.96 16.52
C ILE A 69 -10.58 -1.09 15.34
N TYR A 70 -11.11 -1.17 14.11
CA TYR A 70 -10.30 -1.29 12.90
C TYR A 70 -9.36 -0.11 12.69
N ASN A 71 -9.85 1.14 12.79
CA ASN A 71 -9.01 2.32 12.61
C ASN A 71 -7.95 2.43 13.73
N THR A 72 -8.29 2.06 14.96
CA THR A 72 -7.32 2.03 16.08
C THR A 72 -6.22 1.00 15.81
N PHE A 73 -6.61 -0.20 15.38
CA PHE A 73 -5.67 -1.24 14.96
C PHE A 73 -4.77 -0.77 13.81
N GLN A 74 -5.34 -0.12 12.80
CA GLN A 74 -4.57 0.40 11.65
C GLN A 74 -3.58 1.50 12.05
N VAL A 75 -3.94 2.38 12.98
CA VAL A 75 -3.01 3.37 13.54
C VAL A 75 -1.85 2.66 14.25
N GLY A 76 -2.16 1.69 15.12
CA GLY A 76 -1.15 0.91 15.83
C GLY A 76 -0.21 0.13 14.90
N LEU A 77 -0.78 -0.57 13.92
CA LEU A 77 -0.01 -1.33 12.92
C LEU A 77 0.88 -0.41 12.09
N SER A 78 0.36 0.75 11.65
CA SER A 78 1.14 1.73 10.88
C SER A 78 2.25 2.35 11.71
N ALA A 79 2.02 2.64 12.99
CA ALA A 79 3.02 3.17 13.89
C ALA A 79 4.13 2.15 14.16
N TYR A 80 3.76 0.88 14.38
CA TYR A 80 4.70 -0.23 14.51
C TYR A 80 5.58 -0.38 13.27
N MET A 81 4.98 -0.41 12.07
CA MET A 81 5.75 -0.53 10.82
C MET A 81 6.70 0.65 10.63
N PHE A 82 6.23 1.88 10.86
CA PHE A 82 7.08 3.07 10.77
C PHE A 82 8.27 2.98 11.73
N TYR A 83 8.02 2.62 12.99
CA TYR A 83 9.04 2.43 14.01
C TYR A 83 10.06 1.35 13.59
N GLU A 84 9.58 0.19 13.14
CA GLU A 84 10.44 -0.92 12.73
C GLU A 84 11.30 -0.57 11.51
N PHE A 85 10.73 0.10 10.48
CA PHE A 85 11.52 0.58 9.35
C PHE A 85 12.59 1.58 9.79
N LEU A 86 12.22 2.56 10.62
CA LEU A 86 13.13 3.61 11.08
C LEU A 86 14.26 3.05 11.93
N VAL A 87 13.93 2.26 12.96
CA VAL A 87 14.93 1.70 13.88
C VAL A 87 15.83 0.71 13.16
N THR A 88 15.28 -0.14 12.30
CA THR A 88 16.10 -1.09 11.54
C THR A 88 17.03 -0.36 10.58
N ALA A 89 16.55 0.65 9.86
CA ALA A 89 17.39 1.46 8.98
C ALA A 89 18.52 2.20 9.74
N ILE A 90 18.25 2.74 10.93
CA ILE A 90 19.26 3.40 11.77
C ILE A 90 20.29 2.39 12.27
N LEU A 91 19.86 1.26 12.81
CA LEU A 91 20.76 0.23 13.35
C LEU A 91 21.63 -0.39 12.26
N SER A 92 21.08 -0.62 11.07
CA SER A 92 21.81 -1.10 9.89
C SER A 92 22.59 -0.01 9.16
N ARG A 93 22.58 1.24 9.65
CA ARG A 93 23.28 2.40 9.06
C ARG A 93 22.95 2.61 7.58
N TYR A 94 21.67 2.55 7.25
CA TYR A 94 21.20 2.69 5.87
C TYR A 94 21.61 4.03 5.27
N ASN A 95 22.03 3.98 4.01
CA ASN A 95 22.34 5.17 3.23
C ASN A 95 21.11 5.62 2.43
N LEU A 96 20.65 6.85 2.67
CA LEU A 96 19.48 7.44 2.01
C LEU A 96 19.71 7.75 0.52
N THR A 97 20.94 7.73 0.03
CA THR A 97 21.22 7.94 -1.40
C THR A 97 21.30 6.62 -2.16
N CYS A 98 22.06 5.65 -1.65
CA CYS A 98 22.16 4.32 -2.20
C CYS A 98 22.13 3.23 -1.13
N GLN A 99 21.01 2.51 -1.04
CA GLN A 99 20.90 1.32 -0.19
C GLN A 99 20.59 0.05 -1.02
N PRO A 100 21.57 -0.85 -1.21
CA PRO A 100 21.31 -2.15 -1.80
C PRO A 100 20.50 -3.05 -0.86
N VAL A 101 19.92 -4.12 -1.42
CA VAL A 101 19.19 -5.11 -0.63
C VAL A 101 20.19 -6.03 0.06
N ASP A 102 20.21 -6.04 1.39
CA ASP A 102 20.94 -7.05 2.15
C ASP A 102 20.14 -8.36 2.14
N THR A 103 20.69 -9.39 1.48
CA THR A 103 20.11 -10.74 1.36
C THR A 103 20.69 -11.74 2.36
N SER A 104 21.51 -11.28 3.30
CA SER A 104 22.09 -12.13 4.34
C SER A 104 21.05 -12.61 5.36
N MET A 105 21.45 -13.60 6.15
CA MET A 105 20.69 -14.10 7.31
C MET A 105 20.98 -13.30 8.59
N ASP A 106 21.58 -12.10 8.47
CA ASP A 106 21.82 -11.23 9.62
C ASP A 106 20.49 -10.85 10.30
N PRO A 107 20.44 -10.77 11.65
CA PRO A 107 19.22 -10.42 12.36
C PRO A 107 18.59 -9.09 11.91
N LEU A 108 19.39 -8.08 11.56
CA LEU A 108 18.86 -6.79 11.09
C LEU A 108 18.32 -6.89 9.65
N ALA A 109 18.98 -7.66 8.78
CA ALA A 109 18.50 -7.90 7.43
C ALA A 109 17.16 -8.68 7.45
N LEU A 110 17.03 -9.69 8.31
CA LEU A 110 15.79 -10.42 8.53
C LEU A 110 14.69 -9.55 9.16
N ARG A 111 15.06 -8.64 10.07
CA ARG A 111 14.14 -7.66 10.65
C ARG A 111 13.59 -6.72 9.59
N MET A 112 14.43 -6.21 8.68
CA MET A 112 13.99 -5.39 7.54
C MET A 112 13.03 -6.16 6.64
N ALA A 113 13.40 -7.39 6.27
CA ALA A 113 12.53 -8.24 5.47
C ALA A 113 11.17 -8.47 6.16
N SER A 114 11.18 -8.70 7.47
CA SER A 114 9.98 -8.92 8.27
C SER A 114 9.04 -7.72 8.24
N VAL A 115 9.56 -6.50 8.43
CA VAL A 115 8.73 -5.30 8.35
C VAL A 115 8.23 -5.03 6.92
N CYS A 116 9.00 -5.36 5.87
CA CYS A 116 8.50 -5.36 4.49
C CYS A 116 7.30 -6.31 4.31
N TRP A 117 7.34 -7.49 4.92
CA TRP A 117 6.21 -8.42 4.91
C TRP A 117 5.01 -7.90 5.69
N PHE A 118 5.21 -7.32 6.88
CA PHE A 118 4.12 -6.67 7.62
C PHE A 118 3.47 -5.56 6.81
N PHE A 119 4.28 -4.77 6.07
CA PHE A 119 3.78 -3.73 5.18
C PHE A 119 2.94 -4.29 4.03
N TYR A 120 3.42 -5.35 3.37
CA TYR A 120 2.65 -6.07 2.36
C TYR A 120 1.33 -6.60 2.92
N PHE A 121 1.37 -7.27 4.07
CA PHE A 121 0.18 -7.83 4.70
C PHE A 121 -0.81 -6.73 5.12
N SER A 122 -0.30 -5.59 5.58
CA SER A 122 -1.08 -4.38 5.83
C SER A 122 -1.89 -3.95 4.60
N LYS A 123 -1.34 -4.04 3.38
CA LYS A 123 -2.09 -3.66 2.17
C LYS A 123 -3.33 -4.52 1.93
N ILE A 124 -3.29 -5.78 2.37
CA ILE A 124 -4.45 -6.69 2.31
C ILE A 124 -5.50 -6.27 3.35
N ILE A 125 -5.06 -5.91 4.56
CA ILE A 125 -5.94 -5.40 5.61
C ILE A 125 -6.59 -4.08 5.19
N ASP A 126 -5.84 -3.19 4.53
CA ASP A 126 -6.35 -1.90 4.02
C ASP A 126 -7.54 -2.08 3.05
N MET A 127 -7.67 -3.24 2.40
CA MET A 127 -8.81 -3.54 1.50
C MET A 127 -10.14 -3.64 2.24
N ILE A 128 -10.13 -3.80 3.57
CA ILE A 128 -11.32 -3.76 4.42
C ILE A 128 -11.97 -2.36 4.40
N ASP A 129 -11.22 -1.29 4.10
CA ASP A 129 -11.78 0.06 3.90
C ASP A 129 -12.90 0.04 2.84
N THR A 130 -12.66 -0.68 1.74
CA THR A 130 -13.63 -0.86 0.65
C THR A 130 -14.87 -1.61 1.13
N VAL A 131 -14.71 -2.63 1.98
CA VAL A 131 -15.82 -3.36 2.59
C VAL A 131 -16.70 -2.41 3.40
N PHE A 132 -16.09 -1.55 4.24
CA PHE A 132 -16.83 -0.54 4.99
C PHE A 132 -17.57 0.44 4.08
N PHE A 133 -16.97 0.88 2.97
CA PHE A 133 -17.63 1.79 2.03
C PHE A 133 -18.86 1.14 1.39
N VAL A 134 -18.74 -0.12 0.94
CA VAL A 134 -19.86 -0.87 0.35
C VAL A 134 -20.99 -1.07 1.37
N LEU A 135 -20.69 -1.61 2.56
CA LEU A 135 -21.70 -1.92 3.57
C LEU A 135 -22.41 -0.68 4.12
N ARG A 136 -21.74 0.47 4.12
CA ARG A 136 -22.31 1.76 4.55
C ARG A 136 -22.95 2.56 3.42
N LYS A 137 -23.02 2.01 2.20
CA LYS A 137 -23.51 2.70 1.00
C LYS A 137 -22.79 4.03 0.72
N LYS A 138 -21.48 4.10 1.01
CA LYS A 138 -20.63 5.27 0.74
C LYS A 138 -19.95 5.14 -0.62
N ASN A 139 -20.75 4.97 -1.67
CA ASN A 139 -20.27 4.75 -3.04
C ASN A 139 -19.44 5.93 -3.58
N ASN A 140 -19.65 7.14 -3.04
CA ASN A 140 -18.82 8.30 -3.36
C ASN A 140 -17.35 8.18 -2.88
N GLN A 141 -17.07 7.26 -1.95
CA GLN A 141 -15.70 6.95 -1.51
C GLN A 141 -15.05 5.86 -2.38
N LEU A 142 -15.83 5.06 -3.10
CA LEU A 142 -15.38 4.05 -4.07
C LEU A 142 -14.96 4.71 -5.40
N THR A 143 -13.99 5.61 -5.32
CA THR A 143 -13.45 6.30 -6.50
C THR A 143 -12.53 5.40 -7.31
N PHE A 144 -12.28 5.73 -8.58
CA PHE A 144 -11.29 5.06 -9.40
C PHE A 144 -9.91 5.04 -8.72
N LEU A 145 -9.48 6.17 -8.13
CA LEU A 145 -8.23 6.28 -7.38
C LEU A 145 -8.15 5.22 -6.26
N HIS A 146 -9.22 5.11 -5.46
CA HIS A 146 -9.29 4.15 -4.36
C HIS A 146 -9.16 2.71 -4.86
N ILE A 147 -9.98 2.33 -5.85
CA ILE A 147 -10.02 0.97 -6.38
C ILE A 147 -8.68 0.63 -7.05
N PHE A 148 -8.15 1.51 -7.90
CA PHE A 148 -6.85 1.35 -8.56
C PHE A 148 -5.74 1.16 -7.52
N HIS A 149 -5.65 2.03 -6.52
CA HIS A 149 -4.61 1.97 -5.49
C HIS A 149 -4.66 0.65 -4.71
N HIS A 150 -5.78 0.33 -4.04
CA HIS A 150 -5.85 -0.85 -3.17
C HIS A 150 -5.75 -2.17 -3.93
N SER A 151 -6.17 -2.21 -5.20
CA SER A 151 -6.07 -3.43 -6.00
C SER A 151 -4.69 -3.68 -6.60
N THR A 152 -3.92 -2.63 -6.89
CA THR A 152 -2.57 -2.76 -7.47
C THR A 152 -1.48 -2.87 -6.41
N MET A 153 -1.65 -2.22 -5.25
CA MET A 153 -0.68 -2.24 -4.15
C MET A 153 -0.33 -3.66 -3.69
N ILE A 154 -1.31 -4.58 -3.64
CA ILE A 154 -1.06 -5.97 -3.22
C ILE A 154 -0.09 -6.71 -4.14
N PHE A 155 -0.14 -6.46 -5.46
CA PHE A 155 0.78 -7.09 -6.41
C PHE A 155 2.17 -6.46 -6.36
N ASN A 156 2.23 -5.12 -6.32
CA ASN A 156 3.49 -4.40 -6.26
C ASN A 156 4.30 -4.79 -5.02
N TRP A 157 3.64 -4.89 -3.86
CA TRP A 157 4.31 -5.24 -2.61
C TRP A 157 4.56 -6.74 -2.46
N TRP A 158 3.74 -7.60 -3.06
CA TRP A 158 4.07 -9.03 -3.15
C TRP A 158 5.37 -9.24 -3.95
N LEU A 159 5.51 -8.55 -5.08
CA LEU A 159 6.75 -8.58 -5.88
C LEU A 159 7.94 -8.03 -5.09
N GLY A 160 7.75 -6.91 -4.40
CA GLY A 160 8.78 -6.31 -3.54
C GLY A 160 9.26 -7.27 -2.45
N VAL A 161 8.34 -7.86 -1.68
CA VAL A 161 8.70 -8.80 -0.60
C VAL A 161 9.34 -10.07 -1.15
N LYS A 162 8.79 -10.65 -2.23
CA LYS A 162 9.27 -11.91 -2.80
C LYS A 162 10.69 -11.78 -3.35
N TYR A 163 11.06 -10.65 -3.96
CA TYR A 163 12.32 -10.52 -4.70
C TYR A 163 13.34 -9.56 -4.06
N VAL A 164 12.88 -8.52 -3.38
CA VAL A 164 13.73 -7.44 -2.82
C VAL A 164 13.23 -6.94 -1.47
N PRO A 165 13.15 -7.78 -0.42
CA PRO A 165 12.62 -7.39 0.88
C PRO A 165 13.62 -6.49 1.64
N GLY A 166 13.72 -5.22 1.23
CA GLY A 166 14.62 -4.21 1.79
C GLY A 166 15.21 -3.26 0.74
N GLY A 167 16.42 -2.76 0.99
CA GLY A 167 17.12 -1.83 0.11
C GLY A 167 16.35 -0.51 -0.08
N GLN A 168 16.53 0.13 -1.23
CA GLN A 168 15.88 1.39 -1.63
C GLN A 168 14.37 1.48 -1.37
N SER A 169 13.66 0.35 -1.42
CA SER A 169 12.21 0.31 -1.23
C SER A 169 11.76 0.68 0.20
N PHE A 170 12.66 0.57 1.19
CA PHE A 170 12.35 0.83 2.60
C PHE A 170 11.80 2.23 2.84
N PHE A 171 12.34 3.24 2.14
CA PHE A 171 11.98 4.63 2.33
C PHE A 171 10.54 4.90 1.92
N CYS A 172 10.10 4.26 0.83
CA CYS A 172 8.71 4.30 0.38
C CYS A 172 7.76 3.70 1.42
N ALA A 173 8.07 2.50 1.91
CA ALA A 173 7.25 1.83 2.93
C ALA A 173 7.19 2.65 4.23
N MET A 174 8.34 3.12 4.70
CA MET A 174 8.48 3.91 5.92
C MET A 174 7.64 5.20 5.86
N LEU A 175 7.81 6.01 4.80
CA LEU A 175 7.03 7.24 4.66
C LEU A 175 5.53 6.95 4.50
N ASN A 176 5.15 5.89 3.77
CA ASN A 176 3.75 5.52 3.65
C ASN A 176 3.15 5.10 5.00
N SER A 177 3.87 4.33 5.82
CA SER A 177 3.45 3.98 7.18
C SER A 177 3.24 5.21 8.04
N LEU A 178 4.14 6.20 7.98
CA LEU A 178 3.97 7.48 8.70
C LEU A 178 2.71 8.23 8.25
N VAL A 179 2.48 8.34 6.95
CA VAL A 179 1.27 8.97 6.42
C VAL A 179 0.01 8.20 6.80
N HIS A 180 0.07 6.87 6.82
CA HIS A 180 -1.04 6.01 7.25
C HIS A 180 -1.36 6.16 8.74
N VAL A 181 -0.37 6.40 9.62
CA VAL A 181 -0.64 6.78 11.02
C VAL A 181 -1.53 8.01 11.08
N VAL A 182 -1.20 9.06 10.33
CA VAL A 182 -1.97 10.31 10.33
C VAL A 182 -3.33 10.14 9.64
N MET A 183 -3.38 9.40 8.53
CA MET A 183 -4.62 9.14 7.79
C MET A 183 -5.62 8.31 8.60
N TYR A 184 -5.19 7.19 9.19
CA TYR A 184 -6.08 6.37 10.00
C TYR A 184 -6.42 7.05 11.33
N SER A 185 -5.57 7.92 11.87
CA SER A 185 -5.93 8.79 12.99
C SER A 185 -7.07 9.75 12.61
N TYR A 186 -7.01 10.35 11.42
CA TYR A 186 -8.12 11.15 10.88
C TYR A 186 -9.40 10.31 10.77
N TYR A 187 -9.32 9.09 10.21
CA TYR A 187 -10.49 8.21 10.07
C TYR A 187 -11.06 7.76 11.41
N LEU A 188 -10.19 7.43 12.36
CA LEU A 188 -10.55 7.11 13.74
C LEU A 188 -11.35 8.24 14.36
N LEU A 189 -10.81 9.46 14.34
CA LEU A 189 -11.49 10.64 14.86
C LEU A 189 -12.82 10.87 14.13
N SER A 190 -12.84 10.80 12.80
CA SER A 190 -14.06 10.99 12.00
C SER A 190 -15.16 9.97 12.30
N SER A 191 -14.81 8.80 12.86
CA SER A 191 -15.75 7.74 13.25
C SER A 191 -16.44 7.97 14.60
N LEU A 192 -15.92 8.88 15.45
CA LEU A 192 -16.47 9.17 16.79
C LEU A 192 -17.84 9.85 16.77
N GLY A 193 -18.18 10.54 15.67
CA GLY A 193 -19.51 11.10 15.43
C GLY A 193 -19.48 12.41 14.65
N ALA A 194 -20.65 13.03 14.48
CA ALA A 194 -20.77 14.32 13.81
C ALA A 194 -20.15 15.47 14.63
N TRP A 195 -20.16 15.36 15.96
CA TRP A 195 -19.67 16.40 16.89
C TRP A 195 -18.17 16.73 16.69
N ILE A 196 -17.37 15.77 16.21
CA ILE A 196 -15.93 15.97 16.02
C ILE A 196 -15.57 16.51 14.63
N GLN A 197 -16.49 16.40 13.66
CA GLN A 197 -16.27 16.82 12.26
C GLN A 197 -15.84 18.30 12.12
N PRO A 198 -16.37 19.26 12.90
CA PRO A 198 -15.90 20.65 12.85
C PRO A 198 -14.42 20.82 13.23
N TYR A 199 -13.89 19.96 14.11
CA TYR A 199 -12.50 20.00 14.55
C TYR A 199 -11.54 19.34 13.55
N LEU A 200 -12.06 18.64 12.53
CA LEU A 200 -11.28 17.97 11.49
C LEU A 200 -10.97 18.90 10.30
N TRP A 201 -10.73 20.19 10.57
CA TRP A 201 -10.39 21.21 9.57
C TRP A 201 -9.11 20.89 8.78
N TRP A 202 -8.23 20.06 9.35
CA TRP A 202 -6.94 19.74 8.79
C TRP A 202 -6.95 18.65 7.70
N LYS A 203 -8.13 18.19 7.26
CA LYS A 203 -8.30 17.22 6.16
C LYS A 203 -7.52 17.60 4.89
N ARG A 204 -7.46 18.90 4.58
CA ARG A 204 -6.72 19.43 3.41
C ARG A 204 -5.22 19.19 3.55
N TYR A 205 -4.65 19.40 4.74
CA TYR A 205 -3.22 19.20 5.01
C TYR A 205 -2.84 17.72 4.96
N LEU A 206 -3.76 16.81 5.33
CA LEU A 206 -3.55 15.37 5.14
C LEU A 206 -3.33 15.03 3.65
N THR A 207 -4.16 15.57 2.76
CA THR A 207 -3.99 15.36 1.31
C THR A 207 -2.69 15.98 0.80
N GLN A 208 -2.30 17.15 1.31
CA GLN A 208 -0.99 17.75 0.99
C GLN A 208 0.17 16.86 1.46
N PHE A 209 0.07 16.27 2.65
CA PHE A 209 1.09 15.37 3.19
C PHE A 209 1.25 14.12 2.31
N GLN A 210 0.14 13.54 1.83
CA GLN A 210 0.17 12.43 0.86
C GLN A 210 0.86 12.83 -0.46
N ILE A 211 0.60 14.03 -0.98
CA ILE A 211 1.25 14.53 -2.20
C ILE A 211 2.76 14.70 -1.98
N VAL A 212 3.16 15.33 -0.88
CA VAL A 212 4.58 15.50 -0.51
C VAL A 212 5.27 14.16 -0.36
N GLN A 213 4.61 13.16 0.25
CA GLN A 213 5.12 11.79 0.36
C GLN A 213 5.53 11.23 -1.01
N PHE A 214 4.65 11.31 -2.02
CA PHE A 214 4.96 10.79 -3.35
C PHE A 214 6.12 11.54 -4.01
N VAL A 215 6.22 12.86 -3.84
CA VAL A 215 7.33 13.66 -4.35
C VAL A 215 8.65 13.21 -3.74
N LEU A 216 8.71 13.06 -2.41
CA LEU A 216 9.90 12.61 -1.70
C LEU A 216 10.34 11.20 -2.14
N ILE A 217 9.38 10.30 -2.34
CA ILE A 217 9.66 8.94 -2.81
C ILE A 217 10.24 8.94 -4.22
N VAL A 218 9.67 9.73 -5.14
CA VAL A 218 10.20 9.87 -6.50
C VAL A 218 11.63 10.40 -6.48
N ILE A 219 11.90 11.46 -5.69
CA ILE A 219 13.26 12.01 -5.54
C ILE A 219 14.23 10.94 -5.03
N HIS A 220 13.87 10.21 -3.97
CA HIS A 220 14.71 9.16 -3.38
C HIS A 220 15.08 8.08 -4.41
N ILE A 221 14.10 7.59 -5.19
CA ILE A 221 14.35 6.58 -6.22
C ILE A 221 15.20 7.15 -7.35
N SER A 222 14.95 8.38 -7.79
CA SER A 222 15.75 9.05 -8.82
C SER A 222 17.20 9.24 -8.40
N VAL A 223 17.45 9.62 -7.14
CA VAL A 223 18.81 9.73 -6.57
C VAL A 223 19.49 8.35 -6.52
N GLY A 224 18.78 7.31 -6.10
CA GLY A 224 19.30 5.94 -6.13
C GLY A 224 19.70 5.48 -7.53
N HIS A 225 18.88 5.82 -8.53
CA HIS A 225 19.17 5.49 -9.92
C HIS A 225 20.36 6.29 -10.48
N TYR A 226 20.42 7.60 -10.22
CA TYR A 226 21.52 8.46 -10.64
C TYR A 226 22.88 8.00 -10.11
N ASN A 227 22.91 7.49 -8.88
CA ASN A 227 24.12 6.97 -8.24
C ASN A 227 24.49 5.54 -8.65
N ASN A 228 23.82 4.95 -9.65
CA ASN A 228 24.02 3.55 -10.09
C ASN A 228 23.93 2.56 -8.93
N CYS A 229 22.94 2.73 -8.05
CA CYS A 229 22.78 1.88 -6.89
C CYS A 229 22.50 0.42 -7.29
N ASP A 230 23.08 -0.53 -6.53
CA ASP A 230 22.86 -1.98 -6.73
C ASP A 230 21.48 -2.41 -6.18
N PHE A 231 20.44 -1.83 -6.79
CA PHE A 231 19.04 -2.15 -6.58
C PHE A 231 18.43 -2.45 -7.96
N PRO A 232 17.59 -3.49 -8.11
CA PRO A 232 17.07 -3.86 -9.42
C PRO A 232 16.34 -2.71 -10.13
N SER A 233 16.96 -2.19 -11.21
CA SER A 233 16.48 -1.00 -11.92
C SER A 233 15.03 -1.13 -12.40
N ALA A 234 14.62 -2.32 -12.85
CA ALA A 234 13.25 -2.59 -13.26
C ALA A 234 12.23 -2.33 -12.13
N LEU A 235 12.52 -2.78 -10.90
CA LEU A 235 11.68 -2.55 -9.74
C LEU A 235 11.69 -1.07 -9.32
N GLY A 236 12.85 -0.42 -9.41
CA GLY A 236 12.97 1.02 -9.18
C GLY A 236 12.11 1.85 -10.14
N TYR A 237 12.17 1.56 -11.44
CA TYR A 237 11.35 2.23 -12.45
C TYR A 237 9.86 1.96 -12.28
N MET A 238 9.47 0.72 -11.97
CA MET A 238 8.05 0.41 -11.68
C MET A 238 7.55 1.19 -10.47
N LEU A 239 8.34 1.28 -9.40
CA LEU A 239 7.97 2.04 -8.21
C LEU A 239 7.86 3.54 -8.52
N ALA A 240 8.81 4.11 -9.27
CA ALA A 240 8.78 5.51 -9.68
C ALA A 240 7.56 5.83 -10.54
N LEU A 241 7.28 5.01 -11.57
CA LEU A 241 6.10 5.17 -12.44
C LEU A 241 4.80 5.07 -11.64
N TYR A 242 4.73 4.14 -10.69
CA TYR A 242 3.57 3.99 -9.81
C TYR A 242 3.36 5.22 -8.92
N CYS A 243 4.44 5.74 -8.31
CA CYS A 243 4.38 6.94 -7.47
C CYS A 243 4.00 8.18 -8.28
N LEU A 244 4.52 8.34 -9.51
CA LEU A 244 4.11 9.41 -10.43
C LEU A 244 2.64 9.31 -10.80
N THR A 245 2.14 8.10 -11.07
CA THR A 245 0.71 7.86 -11.35
C THR A 245 -0.16 8.31 -10.17
N LEU A 246 0.18 7.90 -8.96
CA LEU A 246 -0.56 8.32 -7.76
C LEU A 246 -0.44 9.81 -7.50
N LEU A 247 0.73 10.40 -7.71
CA LEU A 247 0.94 11.84 -7.59
C LEU A 247 -0.02 12.62 -8.51
N VAL A 248 -0.19 12.19 -9.76
CA VAL A 248 -1.15 12.78 -10.70
C VAL A 248 -2.58 12.62 -10.18
N PHE A 249 -2.97 11.43 -9.71
CA PHE A 249 -4.33 11.20 -9.23
C PHE A 249 -4.66 11.99 -7.96
N PHE A 250 -3.76 12.04 -6.98
CA PHE A 250 -3.93 12.82 -5.76
C PHE A 250 -3.92 14.32 -6.04
N SER A 251 -3.09 14.79 -6.96
CA SER A 251 -3.08 16.19 -7.40
C SER A 251 -4.40 16.58 -8.07
N ASN A 252 -4.91 15.73 -8.97
CA ASN A 252 -6.22 15.94 -9.59
C ASN A 252 -7.35 15.94 -8.56
N PHE A 253 -7.35 14.98 -7.62
CA PHE A 253 -8.30 14.95 -6.51
C PHE A 253 -8.24 16.25 -5.69
N TYR A 254 -7.05 16.73 -5.33
CA TYR A 254 -6.88 17.96 -4.56
C TYR A 254 -7.40 19.20 -5.30
N ILE A 255 -7.10 19.33 -6.60
CA ILE A 255 -7.58 20.43 -7.45
C ILE A 255 -9.12 20.42 -7.49
N GLN A 256 -9.74 19.27 -7.70
CA GLN A 256 -11.19 19.16 -7.79
C GLN A 256 -11.88 19.39 -6.44
N ALA A 257 -11.38 18.77 -5.37
CA ALA A 257 -12.01 18.78 -4.05
C ALA A 257 -11.86 20.10 -3.31
N TYR A 258 -10.71 20.78 -3.44
CA TYR A 258 -10.38 21.96 -2.63
C TYR A 258 -10.27 23.24 -3.45
N ILE A 259 -9.59 23.23 -4.61
CA ILE A 259 -9.36 24.47 -5.38
C ILE A 259 -10.62 24.87 -6.16
N ARG A 260 -11.15 23.97 -7.00
CA ARG A 260 -12.33 24.26 -7.83
C ARG A 260 -13.60 24.43 -7.01
N ARG A 261 -13.75 23.68 -5.92
CA ARG A 261 -14.91 23.80 -5.03
C ARG A 261 -14.89 25.12 -4.24
N SER A 262 -13.73 25.54 -3.74
CA SER A 262 -13.60 26.84 -3.06
C SER A 262 -13.94 28.00 -4.00
N LYS A 263 -13.51 27.94 -5.27
CA LYS A 263 -13.88 28.95 -6.29
C LYS A 263 -15.37 29.01 -6.64
N LYS A 264 -16.15 27.96 -6.37
CA LYS A 264 -17.61 27.95 -6.57
C LYS A 264 -18.40 28.44 -5.35
N GLN A 265 -17.74 28.58 -4.20
CA GLN A 265 -18.33 29.04 -2.94
C GLN A 265 -17.99 30.52 -2.64
N LEU A 266 -17.08 31.09 -3.42
CA LEU A 266 -16.81 32.53 -3.56
C LEU A 266 -17.69 33.08 -4.68
#